data_AF-A0A554LX56-F1
#
_entry.id   AF-A0A554LX56-F1
#
_cell.length_a   1.000
_cell.length_b   1.000
_cell.length_c   1.000
_cell.angle_alpha   90.00
_cell.angle_beta   90.00
_cell.angle_gamma   90.00
#
_symmetry.space_group_name_H-M   'P 1'
#
loop_
_entity.id
_entity.type
_entity.pdbx_description
1 polymer ?
#
loop_
_entity_poly.entity_id
_entity_poly.type
_entity_poly.pdbx_seq_one_letter_code
_entity_poly.pdbx_strand_id
1 'polypeptide(L)'
;MFHRLRTIFAWSIPVFIAHGVEEYLTGFTKVDPIFAFVFQPVLRMPVANGTFVVFQVMAWILLIVCAVLLLGERWQKRLLIIPGLLYIFEMHHLIEALLRWNYYPGLLTAIVFPVFAVLFWREYFRGDRQSSSEP
;
A
#
# COMPACT_ATOMS: atom_id res chain seq x y z
N MET A 1 15.73 11.22 12.38
CA MET A 1 15.27 11.19 10.96
C MET A 1 14.28 10.07 10.70
N PHE A 2 14.63 8.82 11.01
CA PHE A 2 13.73 7.65 10.90
C PHE A 2 12.39 7.83 11.66
N HIS A 3 12.37 8.64 12.73
CA HIS A 3 11.17 8.91 13.51
C HIS A 3 10.04 9.56 12.70
N ARG A 4 10.31 10.57 11.85
CA ARG A 4 9.25 11.23 11.06
C ARG A 4 8.65 10.31 10.00
N LEU A 5 9.49 9.56 9.31
CA LEU A 5 9.04 8.56 8.33
C LEU A 5 8.21 7.45 9.00
N ARG A 6 8.63 6.97 10.17
CA ARG A 6 7.84 6.05 11.02
C ARG A 6 6.49 6.66 11.39
N THR A 7 6.45 7.92 11.80
CA THR A 7 5.20 8.60 12.17
C THR A 7 4.26 8.70 10.96
N ILE A 8 4.76 9.11 9.79
CA ILE A 8 3.94 9.18 8.57
C ILE A 8 3.37 7.79 8.22
N PHE A 9 4.20 6.75 8.24
CA PHE A 9 3.75 5.38 8.01
C PHE A 9 2.75 4.89 9.07
N ALA A 10 2.97 5.19 10.35
CA ALA A 10 2.05 4.79 11.41
C ALA A 10 0.67 5.44 11.23
N TRP A 11 0.63 6.71 10.80
CA TRP A 11 -0.61 7.42 10.50
C TRP A 11 -1.29 6.96 9.21
N SER A 12 -0.55 6.42 8.24
CA SER A 12 -1.15 5.91 7.01
C SER A 12 -1.83 4.56 7.21
N ILE A 13 -1.48 3.78 8.24
CA ILE A 13 -2.11 2.48 8.53
C ILE A 13 -3.63 2.61 8.73
N PRO A 14 -4.16 3.46 9.65
CA PRO A 14 -5.60 3.59 9.80
C PRO A 14 -6.28 4.13 8.52
N VAL A 15 -5.58 4.91 7.71
CA VAL A 15 -6.09 5.41 6.43
C VAL A 15 -6.22 4.29 5.40
N PHE A 16 -5.22 3.41 5.29
CA PHE A 16 -5.32 2.21 4.45
C PHE A 16 -6.43 1.27 4.91
N ILE A 17 -6.60 1.10 6.23
CA ILE A 17 -7.71 0.28 6.76
C ILE A 17 -9.05 0.89 6.36
N ALA A 18 -9.23 2.19 6.58
CA ALA A 18 -10.46 2.90 6.20
C ALA A 18 -10.71 2.80 4.68
N HIS A 19 -9.65 2.91 3.88
CA HIS A 19 -9.72 2.78 2.43
C HIS A 19 -10.18 1.39 1.99
N GLY A 20 -9.53 0.33 2.47
CA GLY A 20 -9.95 -1.03 2.14
C GLY A 20 -11.39 -1.35 2.58
N VAL A 21 -11.85 -0.78 3.70
CA VAL A 21 -13.25 -0.88 4.13
C VAL A 21 -14.19 -0.16 3.16
N GLU A 22 -13.86 1.05 2.72
CA GLU A 22 -14.64 1.77 1.70
C GLU A 22 -14.71 0.98 0.39
N GLU A 23 -13.58 0.50 -0.12
CA GLU A 23 -13.51 -0.31 -1.34
C GLU A 23 -14.39 -1.56 -1.25
N TYR A 24 -14.34 -2.27 -0.12
CA TYR A 24 -15.17 -3.43 0.14
C TYR A 24 -16.66 -3.09 0.11
N LEU A 25 -17.06 -2.06 0.85
CA LEU A 25 -18.46 -1.65 0.97
C LEU A 25 -19.02 -1.09 -0.35
N THR A 26 -18.17 -0.48 -1.17
CA THR A 26 -18.56 0.11 -2.45
C THR A 26 -18.31 -0.81 -3.66
N GLY A 27 -17.84 -2.03 -3.43
CA GLY A 27 -17.79 -3.09 -4.43
C GLY A 27 -16.67 -2.95 -5.46
N PHE A 28 -15.52 -2.41 -5.06
CA PHE A 28 -14.34 -2.19 -5.91
C PHE A 28 -13.96 -3.41 -6.77
N THR A 29 -14.00 -4.62 -6.19
CA THR A 29 -13.66 -5.88 -6.87
C THR A 29 -14.54 -6.23 -8.06
N LYS A 30 -15.69 -5.55 -8.23
CA LYS A 30 -16.62 -5.75 -9.36
C LYS A 30 -16.33 -4.79 -10.52
N VAL A 31 -15.63 -3.70 -10.27
CA VAL A 31 -15.44 -2.62 -11.25
C VAL A 31 -14.00 -2.45 -11.71
N ASP A 32 -13.04 -2.92 -10.91
CA ASP A 32 -11.63 -2.80 -11.23
C ASP A 32 -11.09 -4.00 -12.03
N PRO A 33 -10.62 -3.78 -13.28
CA PRO A 33 -10.16 -4.86 -14.15
C PRO A 33 -8.82 -5.46 -13.71
N ILE A 34 -7.97 -4.69 -13.03
CA ILE A 34 -6.66 -5.17 -12.55
C ILE A 34 -6.88 -6.17 -11.41
N PHE A 35 -7.71 -5.81 -10.43
CA PHE A 35 -8.07 -6.72 -9.34
C PHE A 35 -8.83 -7.93 -9.85
N ALA A 36 -9.78 -7.74 -10.78
CA ALA A 36 -10.48 -8.86 -11.40
C ALA A 36 -9.49 -9.85 -12.04
N PHE A 37 -8.48 -9.36 -12.76
CA PHE A 37 -7.44 -10.17 -13.40
C PHE A 37 -6.50 -10.86 -12.40
N VAL A 38 -5.94 -10.12 -11.45
CA VAL A 38 -4.96 -10.64 -10.46
C VAL A 38 -5.58 -11.71 -9.58
N PHE A 39 -6.84 -11.52 -9.16
CA PHE A 39 -7.52 -12.47 -8.27
C PHE A 39 -8.31 -13.55 -9.01
N GLN A 40 -8.42 -13.51 -10.35
CA GLN A 40 -9.11 -14.54 -11.14
C GLN A 40 -8.75 -15.98 -10.73
N PRO A 41 -7.47 -16.36 -10.54
CA PRO A 41 -7.11 -17.73 -10.20
C PRO A 41 -7.71 -18.18 -8.85
N VAL A 42 -7.74 -17.28 -7.87
CA VAL A 42 -8.29 -17.53 -6.53
C VAL A 42 -9.81 -17.56 -6.56
N LEU A 43 -10.44 -16.66 -7.31
CA LEU A 43 -11.91 -16.55 -7.43
C LEU A 43 -12.58 -17.77 -8.06
N ARG A 44 -11.82 -18.58 -8.81
CA ARG A 44 -12.30 -19.83 -9.43
C ARG A 44 -12.20 -21.05 -8.50
N MET A 45 -11.55 -20.90 -7.35
CA MET A 45 -11.41 -21.99 -6.38
C MET A 45 -12.63 -22.07 -5.45
N PRO A 46 -12.91 -23.24 -4.87
CA PRO A 46 -13.80 -23.32 -3.71
C PRO A 46 -13.32 -22.37 -2.60
N VAL A 47 -14.24 -21.72 -1.89
CA VAL A 47 -13.93 -20.68 -0.90
C VAL A 47 -12.89 -21.13 0.14
N ALA A 48 -12.97 -22.37 0.60
CA ALA A 48 -12.01 -22.93 1.55
C ALA A 48 -10.58 -22.97 0.96
N ASN A 49 -10.44 -23.40 -0.29
CA ASN A 49 -9.15 -23.49 -0.96
C ASN A 49 -8.60 -22.10 -1.30
N GLY A 50 -9.46 -21.20 -1.79
CA GLY A 50 -9.07 -19.81 -2.08
C GLY A 50 -8.59 -19.09 -0.81
N THR A 51 -9.34 -19.21 0.28
CA THR A 51 -8.95 -18.66 1.59
C THR A 51 -7.63 -19.24 2.09
N PHE A 52 -7.46 -20.55 1.99
CA PHE A 52 -6.21 -21.22 2.39
C PHE A 52 -5.01 -20.70 1.59
N VAL A 53 -5.13 -20.59 0.27
CA VAL A 53 -4.05 -20.08 -0.60
C VAL A 53 -3.72 -18.61 -0.27
N VAL A 54 -4.72 -17.75 -0.11
CA VAL A 54 -4.52 -16.34 0.26
C VAL A 54 -3.80 -16.24 1.60
N PHE A 55 -4.29 -16.96 2.62
CA PHE A 55 -3.65 -17.02 3.93
C PHE A 55 -2.18 -17.47 3.82
N GLN A 56 -1.93 -18.53 3.04
CA GLN A 56 -0.60 -19.10 2.89
C GLN A 56 0.38 -18.12 2.21
N VAL A 57 -0.05 -17.44 1.15
CA VAL A 57 0.74 -16.41 0.46
C VAL A 57 1.01 -15.23 1.38
N MET A 58 0.01 -14.75 2.13
CA MET A 58 0.20 -13.68 3.11
C MET A 58 1.20 -14.09 4.20
N ALA A 59 1.12 -15.32 4.69
CA ALA A 59 2.08 -15.84 5.67
C ALA A 59 3.51 -15.89 5.10
N TRP A 60 3.70 -16.30 3.85
CA TRP A 60 5.01 -16.30 3.21
C TRP A 60 5.58 -14.89 3.02
N ILE A 61 4.75 -13.93 2.60
CA ILE A 61 5.16 -12.52 2.50
C ILE A 61 5.56 -12.00 3.89
N LEU A 62 4.81 -12.32 4.94
CA LEU A 62 5.15 -11.95 6.31
C LEU A 62 6.51 -12.53 6.74
N LEU A 63 6.81 -13.78 6.41
CA LEU A 63 8.11 -14.39 6.70
C LEU A 63 9.26 -13.66 5.99
N ILE A 64 9.08 -13.27 4.72
CA ILE A 64 10.06 -12.47 3.97
C ILE A 64 10.25 -11.11 4.63
N VAL A 65 9.17 -10.43 5.02
CA VAL A 65 9.23 -9.16 5.75
C VAL A 65 10.03 -9.32 7.04
N CYS A 66 9.71 -10.32 7.86
CA CYS A 66 10.44 -10.61 9.09
C CYS A 66 11.94 -10.85 8.83
N ALA A 67 12.28 -11.65 7.81
CA ALA A 67 13.67 -11.89 7.43
C ALA A 67 14.40 -10.59 7.02
N VAL A 68 13.77 -9.72 6.23
CA VAL A 68 14.33 -8.43 5.81
C VAL A 68 14.55 -7.49 7.01
N LEU A 69 13.64 -7.49 7.98
CA LEU A 69 13.76 -6.67 9.19
C LEU A 69 15.00 -7.05 10.03
N LEU A 70 15.43 -8.32 9.97
CA LEU A 70 16.63 -8.82 10.65
C LEU A 70 17.94 -8.41 9.97
N LEU A 71 17.91 -7.93 8.72
CA LEU A 71 19.12 -7.53 7.98
C LEU A 71 19.66 -6.14 8.35
N GLY A 72 18.99 -5.43 9.26
CA GLY A 72 19.42 -4.14 9.80
C GLY A 72 18.72 -2.92 9.19
N GLU A 73 19.04 -1.73 9.72
CA GLU A 73 18.28 -0.49 9.48
C GLU A 73 18.18 -0.07 8.01
N ARG A 74 19.24 -0.29 7.21
CA ARG A 74 19.23 0.03 5.77
C ARG A 74 18.14 -0.74 5.03
N TRP A 75 17.90 -1.99 5.40
CA TRP A 75 16.91 -2.85 4.76
C TRP A 75 15.51 -2.57 5.31
N GLN A 76 15.40 -2.24 6.60
CA GLN A 76 14.16 -1.72 7.19
C GLN A 76 13.69 -0.45 6.47
N LYS A 77 14.60 0.49 6.16
CA LYS A 77 14.28 1.67 5.35
C LYS A 77 13.82 1.27 3.95
N ARG A 78 14.56 0.40 3.25
CA ARG A 78 14.18 -0.06 1.89
C ARG A 78 12.81 -0.73 1.84
N LEU A 79 12.44 -1.48 2.88
CA LEU A 79 11.13 -2.13 2.96
C LEU A 79 9.99 -1.09 2.89
N LEU A 80 10.22 0.12 3.40
CA LEU A 80 9.25 1.23 3.35
C LEU A 80 9.01 1.76 1.93
N ILE A 81 9.80 1.39 0.92
CA ILE A 81 9.49 1.71 -0.48
C ILE A 81 8.14 1.11 -0.88
N ILE A 82 7.82 -0.10 -0.40
CA ILE A 82 6.58 -0.80 -0.75
C ILE A 82 5.33 0.03 -0.38
N PRO A 83 5.10 0.44 0.89
CA PRO A 83 3.98 1.32 1.21
C PRO A 83 4.09 2.69 0.53
N GLY A 84 5.30 3.21 0.27
CA GLY A 84 5.49 4.44 -0.49
C GLY A 84 4.95 4.37 -1.91
N LEU A 85 5.15 3.24 -2.60
CA LEU A 85 4.60 2.97 -3.93
C LEU A 85 3.09 2.76 -3.87
N LEU A 86 2.58 2.10 -2.82
CA LEU A 86 1.14 1.93 -2.63
C LEU A 86 0.43 3.27 -2.53
N TYR A 87 0.97 4.27 -1.81
CA TYR A 87 0.34 5.60 -1.77
C TYR A 87 0.15 6.22 -3.16
N ILE A 88 1.11 6.01 -4.07
CA ILE A 88 1.01 6.51 -5.45
C ILE A 88 -0.03 5.68 -6.21
N PHE A 89 -0.01 4.37 -6.04
CA PHE A 89 -0.98 3.47 -6.67
C PHE A 89 -2.42 3.84 -6.28
N GLU A 90 -2.71 4.10 -5.00
CA GLU A 90 -4.06 4.47 -4.55
C GLU A 90 -4.56 5.81 -5.15
N MET A 91 -3.70 6.62 -5.76
CA MET A 91 -4.15 7.80 -6.49
C MET A 91 -4.97 7.43 -7.74
N HIS A 92 -4.93 6.18 -8.20
CA HIS A 92 -5.71 5.71 -9.35
C HIS A 92 -7.23 5.88 -9.15
N HIS A 93 -7.74 5.75 -7.92
CA HIS A 93 -9.16 5.98 -7.63
C HIS A 93 -9.61 7.40 -7.97
N LEU A 94 -8.74 8.41 -7.75
CA LEU A 94 -9.02 9.79 -8.12
C LEU A 94 -9.03 9.94 -9.64
N ILE A 95 -8.07 9.32 -10.31
CA ILE A 95 -7.95 9.35 -11.77
C ILE A 95 -9.20 8.72 -12.41
N GLU A 96 -9.61 7.53 -11.96
CA GLU A 96 -10.80 6.84 -12.45
C GLU A 96 -12.08 7.66 -12.20
N ALA A 97 -12.23 8.25 -11.02
CA ALA A 97 -13.38 9.10 -10.72
C ALA A 97 -13.45 10.33 -11.63
N LEU A 98 -12.30 10.97 -11.91
CA LEU A 98 -12.21 12.10 -12.83
C LEU A 98 -12.51 11.68 -14.28
N LEU A 99 -12.01 10.54 -14.74
CA LEU A 99 -12.27 10.06 -16.09
C LEU A 99 -13.75 9.67 -16.30
N ARG A 100 -14.38 9.09 -15.28
CA ARG A 100 -15.78 8.65 -15.33
C ARG A 100 -16.79 9.75 -14.99
N TRP A 101 -16.30 10.89 -14.49
CA TRP A 101 -17.12 11.99 -13.97
C TRP A 101 -18.17 11.52 -12.95
N ASN A 102 -17.81 10.51 -12.16
CA ASN A 102 -18.69 9.86 -11.20
C ASN A 102 -17.87 9.27 -10.05
N TYR A 103 -18.54 8.91 -8.96
CA TYR A 103 -17.93 8.21 -7.84
C TYR A 103 -17.28 6.89 -8.30
N TYR A 104 -16.04 6.66 -7.85
CA TYR A 104 -15.32 5.41 -8.00
C TYR A 104 -15.09 4.78 -6.61
N PRO A 105 -15.28 3.46 -6.43
CA PRO A 105 -15.06 2.80 -5.14
C PRO A 105 -13.69 3.14 -4.55
N GLY A 106 -13.63 3.57 -3.29
CA GLY A 106 -12.40 3.99 -2.61
C GLY A 106 -12.06 5.48 -2.75
N LEU A 107 -12.82 6.27 -3.53
CA LEU A 107 -12.52 7.67 -3.81
C LEU A 107 -12.43 8.55 -2.56
N LEU A 108 -13.35 8.43 -1.59
CA LEU A 108 -13.46 9.38 -0.48
C LEU A 108 -12.20 9.36 0.38
N THR A 109 -11.75 8.17 0.73
CA THR A 109 -10.51 7.99 1.51
C THR A 109 -9.27 8.18 0.65
N ALA A 110 -9.34 7.90 -0.66
CA ALA A 110 -8.18 8.02 -1.53
C ALA A 110 -7.65 9.45 -1.68
N ILE A 111 -8.50 10.47 -1.46
CA ILE A 111 -8.14 11.90 -1.49
C ILE A 111 -6.95 12.22 -0.56
N VAL A 112 -6.74 11.42 0.48
CA VAL A 112 -5.68 11.65 1.47
C VAL A 112 -4.32 11.10 0.99
N PHE A 113 -4.29 10.11 0.10
CA PHE A 113 -3.04 9.48 -0.35
C PHE A 113 -2.08 10.40 -1.11
N PRO A 114 -2.50 11.38 -1.94
CA PRO A 114 -1.62 12.40 -2.49
C PRO A 114 -0.77 13.11 -1.42
N VAL A 115 -1.37 13.44 -0.28
CA VAL A 115 -0.68 14.11 0.83
C VAL A 115 0.33 13.16 1.48
N PHE A 116 -0.06 11.92 1.76
CA PHE A 116 0.85 10.91 2.28
C PHE A 116 2.01 10.63 1.33
N ALA A 117 1.75 10.46 0.04
CA ALA A 117 2.79 10.22 -0.97
C ALA A 117 3.83 11.35 -0.97
N VAL A 118 3.40 12.61 -1.05
CA VAL A 118 4.33 13.76 -1.06
C VAL A 118 5.13 13.84 0.24
N LEU A 119 4.48 13.77 1.39
CA LEU A 119 5.17 13.87 2.68
C LEU A 119 6.14 12.72 2.92
N PHE A 120 5.72 11.50 2.58
CA PHE A 120 6.49 10.28 2.75
C PHE A 120 7.74 10.28 1.86
N TRP A 121 7.58 10.49 0.55
CA TRP A 121 8.71 10.46 -0.38
C TRP A 121 9.70 11.59 -0.13
N ARG A 122 9.21 12.78 0.27
CA ARG A 122 10.06 13.88 0.71
C ARG A 122 10.96 13.48 1.88
N GLU A 123 10.40 12.84 2.91
CA GLU A 123 11.17 12.42 4.09
C GLU A 123 12.08 11.23 3.79
N TYR A 124 11.61 10.29 2.95
CA TYR A 124 12.36 9.11 2.53
C TYR A 124 13.71 9.48 1.89
N PHE A 125 13.71 10.40 0.91
CA PHE A 125 14.91 10.86 0.21
C PHE A 125 15.71 11.94 0.95
N ARG A 126 15.17 12.50 2.02
CA ARG A 126 15.91 13.45 2.85
C ARG A 126 17.06 12.74 3.57
N GLY A 127 16.86 11.48 3.96
CA GLY A 127 17.79 10.70 4.77
C GLY A 127 19.11 10.31 4.12
N ASP A 128 19.20 10.39 2.79
CA ASP A 128 20.41 9.97 2.06
C ASP A 128 21.39 11.12 1.80
N ARG A 129 21.03 12.37 2.14
CA ARG A 129 21.87 13.57 1.91
C ARG A 129 22.80 13.94 3.07
N GLN A 130 22.66 13.33 4.24
CA GLN A 130 23.48 13.63 5.43
C GLN A 130 24.49 12.53 5.78
N SER A 131 24.36 11.31 5.23
CA SER A 131 25.34 10.24 5.43
C SER A 131 26.51 10.29 4.44
N SER A 132 26.46 11.16 3.43
CA SER A 132 27.52 11.38 2.44
C SER A 132 28.49 12.51 2.83
N SER A 133 28.40 12.99 4.08
CA SER A 133 29.23 14.08 4.62
C SER A 133 30.09 13.67 5.83
N GLU A 134 30.22 12.37 6.11
CA GLU A 134 31.26 11.88 7.02
C GLU A 134 32.45 11.36 6.18
N PRO A 135 33.66 11.91 6.39
CA PRO A 135 34.87 11.52 5.66
C PRO A 135 35.40 10.13 6.03
#